data_AF-A0A534ADR2-F1
#
_entry.id   AF-A0A534ADR2-F1
#
_cell.length_a   1.000
_cell.length_b   1.000
_cell.length_c   1.000
_cell.angle_alpha   90.00
_cell.angle_beta   90.00
_cell.angle_gamma   90.00
#
_symmetry.space_group_name_H-M   'P 1'
#
loop_
_entity.id
_entity.type
_entity.pdbx_description
1 polymer ?
#
loop_
_entity_poly.entity_id
_entity_poly.type
_entity_poly.pdbx_seq_one_letter_code
_entity_poly.pdbx_strand_id
1 'polypeptide(L)' 'DVAAVYVPTTPNPTGGYLEIVPVDQLIATDWTVDQAMAFILSGGAAGPDTLPEIPRQNPAR' A
#
# COMPACT_ATOMS: atom_id res chain seq x y z
N ASP A 1 -11.50 12.93 -7.33
CA ASP A 1 -10.32 12.36 -8.02
C ASP A 1 -10.16 10.89 -7.70
N VAL A 2 -9.62 10.14 -8.65
CA VAL A 2 -9.33 8.70 -8.51
C VAL A 2 -7.86 8.44 -8.78
N ALA A 3 -7.31 7.41 -8.17
CA ALA A 3 -5.95 6.94 -8.38
C ALA A 3 -5.97 5.49 -8.88
N ALA A 4 -4.99 5.17 -9.73
CA ALA A 4 -4.70 3.80 -10.12
C ALA A 4 -3.64 3.24 -9.16
N VAL A 5 -4.04 2.28 -8.33
CA VAL A 5 -3.19 1.64 -7.31
C VAL A 5 -2.79 0.27 -7.81
N TYR A 6 -1.50 0.06 -7.99
CA TYR A 6 -0.96 -1.25 -8.34
C TYR A 6 -0.69 -2.06 -7.08
N VAL A 7 -1.30 -3.24 -6.99
CA VAL A 7 -1.09 -4.19 -5.89
C VAL A 7 -0.29 -5.39 -6.42
N PRO A 8 1.03 -5.42 -6.20
CA PRO A 8 1.88 -6.51 -6.68
C PRO A 8 1.71 -7.78 -5.84
N THR A 9 2.02 -8.92 -6.44
CA THR A 9 2.28 -10.15 -5.68
C THR A 9 3.66 -10.10 -5.03
N THR A 10 3.74 -10.44 -3.75
CA THR A 10 5.01 -10.57 -3.02
C THR A 10 5.52 -12.01 -3.08
N PRO A 11 6.84 -12.26 -3.01
CA PRO A 11 7.95 -11.31 -2.96
C PRO A 11 8.40 -10.81 -4.35
N ASN A 12 7.92 -11.42 -5.43
CA ASN A 12 8.34 -11.08 -6.79
C ASN A 12 7.23 -10.28 -7.52
N PRO A 13 7.39 -8.95 -7.70
CA PRO A 13 6.37 -8.05 -8.25
C PRO A 13 6.29 -8.15 -9.79
N THR A 14 6.33 -9.36 -10.34
CA THR A 14 6.14 -9.62 -11.78
C THR A 14 4.64 -9.62 -12.15
N GLY A 15 3.77 -9.93 -11.18
CA GLY A 15 2.31 -9.96 -11.33
C GLY A 15 1.61 -9.15 -10.25
N GLY A 16 0.30 -9.00 -10.39
CA GLY A 16 -0.52 -8.20 -9.48
C GLY A 16 -1.83 -7.77 -10.14
N TYR A 17 -2.54 -6.86 -9.50
CA TYR A 17 -3.75 -6.25 -10.03
C TYR A 17 -3.67 -4.72 -9.92
N LEU A 18 -4.45 -4.04 -10.74
CA LEU A 18 -4.62 -2.59 -10.70
C LEU A 18 -6.02 -2.30 -10.18
N GLU A 19 -6.11 -1.53 -9.11
CA GLU A 19 -7.39 -1.01 -8.60
C GLU A 19 -7.53 0.47 -8.92
N ILE A 20 -8.74 0.88 -9.27
CA ILE A 20 -9.10 2.29 -9.40
C ILE A 20 -9.86 2.66 -8.14
N VAL A 21 -9.25 3.50 -7.30
CA VAL A 21 -9.82 3.86 -5.99
C VAL A 21 -9.98 5.37 -5.85
N PRO A 22 -10.99 5.86 -5.12
CA PRO A 22 -11.11 7.27 -4.77
C PRO A 22 -9.89 7.75 -3.98
N VAL A 23 -9.35 8.91 -4.32
CA VAL A 23 -8.16 9.47 -3.64
C VAL A 23 -8.44 9.77 -2.16
N ASP A 24 -9.69 10.09 -1.80
CA ASP A 24 -10.10 10.36 -0.42
C ASP A 24 -10.14 9.12 0.49
N GLN A 25 -10.01 7.92 -0.09
CA GLN A 25 -9.88 6.66 0.65
C GLN A 25 -8.41 6.20 0.78
N LEU A 26 -7.47 6.94 0.19
CA LEU A 26 -6.05 6.64 0.27
C LEU A 26 -5.40 7.34 1.46
N ILE A 27 -4.43 6.64 2.05
CA ILE A 27 -3.54 7.22 3.06
C ILE A 27 -2.19 7.45 2.37
N ALA A 28 -1.84 8.72 2.18
CA ALA A 28 -0.52 9.08 1.65
C ALA A 28 0.55 8.69 2.66
N THR A 29 1.63 8.07 2.17
CA THR A 29 2.80 7.70 2.98
C THR A 29 3.97 8.61 2.63
N ASP A 30 4.83 8.84 3.61
CA ASP A 30 6.11 9.55 3.46
C ASP A 30 7.28 8.59 3.19
N TRP A 31 6.97 7.36 2.78
CA TRP A 31 7.97 6.32 2.54
C TRP A 31 8.86 6.69 1.36
N THR A 32 10.15 6.37 1.46
CA THR A 32 11.02 6.37 0.30
C THR A 32 10.65 5.22 -0.63
N VAL A 33 11.01 5.34 -1.91
CA VAL A 33 10.82 4.25 -2.89
C VAL A 33 11.50 2.96 -2.41
N ASP A 34 12.70 3.07 -1.82
CA ASP A 34 13.44 1.91 -1.31
C ASP A 34 12.72 1.22 -0.15
N GLN A 35 12.11 1.98 0.77
CA GLN A 35 11.32 1.42 1.87
C GLN A 35 10.08 0.69 1.35
N ALA A 36 9.36 1.29 0.40
CA ALA A 36 8.19 0.67 -0.22
C ALA A 36 8.57 -0.62 -0.97
N MET A 37 9.69 -0.60 -1.71
CA MET A 37 10.19 -1.78 -2.42
C MET A 37 10.64 -2.88 -1.45
N ALA A 38 11.35 -2.55 -0.37
CA ALA A 38 11.73 -3.52 0.66
C ALA A 38 10.49 -4.18 1.31
N PHE A 39 9.43 -3.40 1.54
CA PHE A 39 8.15 -3.91 2.05
C PHE A 39 7.49 -4.90 1.10
N ILE A 40 7.40 -4.56 -0.19
CA ILE A 40 6.85 -5.45 -1.22
C ILE A 40 7.68 -6.73 -1.35
N LEU A 41 9.01 -6.61 -1.50
CA LEU A 41 9.89 -7.76 -1.75
C LEU A 41 10.00 -8.70 -0.53
N SER A 42 9.85 -8.17 0.67
CA SER A 42 9.90 -8.97 1.90
C SER A 42 8.55 -9.57 2.31
N GLY A 43 7.46 -9.24 1.61
CA GLY A 43 6.11 -9.61 2.05
C GLY A 43 5.69 -8.92 3.34
N GLY A 44 6.21 -7.71 3.59
CA GLY A 44 5.91 -6.90 4.77
C GLY A 44 6.83 -7.09 5.98
N ALA A 45 7.88 -7.91 5.86
CA ALA A 45 8.82 -8.16 6.96
C ALA A 45 9.89 -7.06 7.14
N ALA A 46 10.18 -6.28 6.09
CA ALA A 46 11.12 -5.17 6.11
C ALA A 46 10.43 -3.91 5.58
N GLY A 47 10.66 -2.75 6.19
CA GLY A 47 9.97 -1.53 5.81
C GLY A 47 10.35 -0.38 6.74
N PRO A 48 9.61 0.73 6.70
CA PRO A 48 9.81 1.84 7.64
C PRO A 48 9.41 1.45 9.06
N ASP A 49 9.99 2.15 10.03
CA ASP A 49 9.78 1.88 11.46
C ASP A 49 8.32 2.07 11.90
N THR A 50 7.57 2.92 11.19
CA THR A 50 6.18 3.23 11.49
C THR A 50 5.30 3.04 10.26
N LEU A 51 4.24 2.25 10.42
CA LEU A 51 3.16 2.17 9.44
C LEU A 51 2.19 3.34 9.61
N PRO A 52 1.52 3.79 8.53
CA PRO A 52 0.48 4.80 8.62
C PRO A 52 -0.66 4.31 9.53
N GLU A 53 -1.26 5.21 10.29
CA GLU A 53 -2.47 4.89 11.05
C GLU A 53 -3.62 4.60 10.09
N ILE A 54 -4.17 3.39 10.14
CA ILE A 54 -5.34 3.02 9.35
C ILE A 54 -6.59 3.34 10.18
N PRO A 55 -7.43 4.31 9.77
CA PRO A 55 -8.67 4.59 10.46
C PRO A 55 -9.53 3.32 10.49
N ARG A 56 -10.02 2.94 11.66
CA ARG A 56 -10.97 1.82 11.76
C ARG A 56 -12.23 2.22 11.01
N GLN A 57 -12.45 1.65 9.83
CA GLN A 57 -13.74 1.77 9.18
C GLN A 57 -14.76 1.03 10.02
N ASN A 58 -15.78 1.73 10.49
CA ASN A 58 -16.86 1.13 11.27
C ASN A 58 -17.58 0.11 10.36
N PRO A 59 -17.60 -1.19 10.71
CA PRO A 59 -18.20 -2.23 9.86
C PRO A 59 -19.73 -2.09 9.73
N ALA A 60 -20.36 -1.12 10.40
CA ALA A 60 -21.79 -0.86 10.35
C ALA A 60 -22.24 0.04 9.17
N ARG A 61 -21.44 0.22 8.12
CA ARG A 61 -21.83 0.96 6.90
C ARG A 61 -21.80 0.08 5.66
#